data_AF-A0AAN0JZU8-F1
#
_entry.id   AF-A0AAN0JZU8-F1
#
_cell.length_a   1.000
_cell.length_b   1.000
_cell.length_c   1.000
_cell.angle_alpha   90.00
_cell.angle_beta   90.00
_cell.angle_gamma   90.00
#
_symmetry.space_group_name_H-M   'P 1'
#
loop_
_entity.id
_entity.type
_entity.pdbx_description
1 polymer ?
#
loop_
_entity_poly.entity_id
_entity_poly.type
_entity_poly.pdbx_seq_one_letter_code
_entity_poly.pdbx_strand_id
1 'polypeptide(L)'
;MIVCDCSALWLQEYLRSNRPYYETILCGYPIEVRGRRLRSVDITNCTKGLKVSVTPSSEVNYVQSGACLELQCKANQNVDVTWKRIVKGSEQALEEDHSSFCTNKSVDNCGNTDTEGLLVLKDIAAADQGIYVCTATLDNVTSSVIRQIQIGEPPVIKKSPISVVARDPPSYVIFEAAARGNPPPVLKWYHNSNEIDFKNTTKMYLTSNGSLIILGPQFEDNGQYKVVADNGAGSVEAAASLTIYFRSACNRGSGCSNDGQCLPVHYCRCPDGYSGDGCEESQE
;
A
#
# COMPACT_ATOMS: atom_id res chain seq x y z
N MET A 1 -15.62 0.32 15.05
CA MET A 1 -16.28 1.21 16.03
C MET A 1 -16.82 2.41 15.25
N ILE A 2 -18.11 2.76 15.35
CA ILE A 2 -18.68 3.88 14.60
C ILE A 2 -18.61 5.16 15.44
N VAL A 3 -18.08 6.23 14.87
CA VAL A 3 -18.12 7.57 15.46
C VAL A 3 -19.50 8.17 15.22
N CYS A 4 -20.09 8.77 16.25
CA CYS A 4 -21.43 9.37 16.24
C CYS A 4 -21.36 10.82 16.71
N ASP A 5 -20.50 11.59 16.05
CA ASP A 5 -20.46 13.05 16.15
C ASP A 5 -20.59 13.67 14.75
N CYS A 6 -20.17 14.92 14.56
CA CYS A 6 -20.32 15.60 13.27
C CYS A 6 -19.64 14.90 12.10
N SER A 7 -18.63 14.05 12.34
CA SER A 7 -18.00 13.26 11.29
C SER A 7 -18.93 12.23 10.64
N ALA A 8 -20.03 11.87 11.29
CA ALA A 8 -21.02 10.90 10.81
C ALA A 8 -22.32 11.53 10.29
N LEU A 9 -22.40 12.86 10.19
CA LEU A 9 -23.59 13.55 9.67
C LEU A 9 -23.98 13.03 8.28
N TRP A 10 -23.01 12.91 7.38
CA TRP A 10 -23.23 12.39 6.02
C TRP A 10 -23.84 10.98 6.03
N LEU A 11 -23.41 10.12 6.96
CA LEU A 11 -23.89 8.75 7.07
C LEU A 11 -25.33 8.74 7.58
N GLN A 12 -25.64 9.58 8.57
CA GLN A 12 -26.99 9.72 9.10
C GLN A 12 -27.97 10.24 8.01
N GLU A 13 -27.56 11.24 7.23
CA GLU A 13 -28.35 11.79 6.11
C GLU A 13 -28.56 10.76 4.98
N TYR A 14 -27.50 10.03 4.61
CA TYR A 14 -27.54 8.98 3.61
C TYR A 14 -28.51 7.87 4.01
N LEU A 15 -28.43 7.41 5.27
CA LEU A 15 -29.28 6.33 5.78
C LEU A 15 -30.75 6.74 5.89
N ARG A 16 -31.03 8.00 6.27
CA ARG A 16 -32.40 8.54 6.32
C ARG A 16 -33.09 8.47 4.96
N SER A 17 -32.32 8.62 3.88
CA SER A 17 -32.83 8.68 2.51
C SER A 17 -32.92 7.32 1.82
N ASN A 18 -32.18 6.29 2.29
CA ASN A 18 -31.93 5.10 1.45
C ASN A 18 -32.38 3.72 1.94
N ARG A 19 -32.63 3.35 3.22
CA ARG A 19 -33.01 1.94 3.58
C ARG A 19 -33.55 1.67 5.00
N PRO A 20 -34.17 0.47 5.24
CA PRO A 20 -34.63 -0.04 6.54
C PRO A 20 -33.56 -0.48 7.57
N TYR A 21 -32.27 -0.52 7.21
CA TYR A 21 -31.17 -0.91 8.13
C TYR A 21 -30.70 0.22 9.06
N TYR A 22 -31.28 1.41 8.93
CA TYR A 22 -31.02 2.55 9.80
C TYR A 22 -31.19 2.23 11.29
N GLU A 23 -31.99 1.21 11.62
CA GLU A 23 -32.31 0.86 13.01
C GLU A 23 -31.22 0.07 13.74
N THR A 24 -30.24 -0.51 13.05
CA THR A 24 -29.26 -1.44 13.67
C THR A 24 -27.88 -0.84 13.85
N ILE A 25 -27.61 0.36 13.32
CA ILE A 25 -26.30 1.00 13.42
C ILE A 25 -26.14 1.60 14.81
N LEU A 26 -25.22 1.02 15.60
CA LEU A 26 -24.93 1.45 16.96
C LEU A 26 -23.65 2.27 17.02
N CYS A 27 -23.70 3.31 17.83
CA CYS A 27 -22.58 4.17 18.14
C CYS A 27 -21.55 3.44 18.99
N GLY A 28 -20.28 3.64 18.65
CA GLY A 28 -19.14 3.14 19.41
C GLY A 28 -18.34 4.25 20.11
N TYR A 29 -18.40 5.47 19.57
CA TYR A 29 -17.75 6.67 20.09
C TYR A 29 -18.61 7.91 19.73
N PRO A 30 -18.64 8.99 20.53
CA PRO A 30 -18.00 9.14 21.84
C PRO A 30 -18.63 8.21 22.89
N ILE A 31 -17.94 7.99 24.01
CA ILE A 31 -18.28 6.90 24.94
C ILE A 31 -19.67 7.08 25.58
N GLU A 32 -20.14 8.32 25.73
CA GLU A 32 -21.42 8.69 26.33
C GLU A 32 -22.62 8.24 25.50
N VAL A 33 -22.43 8.09 24.19
CA VAL A 33 -23.48 7.61 23.27
C VAL A 33 -23.27 6.17 22.83
N ARG A 34 -22.26 5.48 23.38
CA ARG A 34 -21.97 4.09 23.02
C ARG A 34 -23.18 3.19 23.23
N GLY A 35 -23.46 2.35 22.23
CA GLY A 35 -24.62 1.45 22.22
C GLY A 35 -25.94 2.11 21.87
N ARG A 36 -26.02 3.45 21.78
CA ARG A 36 -27.19 4.13 21.21
C ARG A 36 -27.21 3.93 19.70
N ARG A 37 -28.40 3.97 19.11
CA ARG A 37 -28.56 3.95 17.65
C ARG A 37 -28.08 5.29 17.09
N LEU A 38 -27.35 5.29 15.97
CA LEU A 38 -26.91 6.52 15.30
C LEU A 38 -28.08 7.49 15.04
N ARG A 39 -29.27 6.95 14.75
CA ARG A 39 -30.49 7.75 14.55
C ARG A 39 -30.98 8.54 15.74
N SER A 40 -30.66 8.09 16.95
CA SER A 40 -31.14 8.70 18.19
C SER A 40 -30.11 9.65 18.80
N VAL A 41 -28.96 9.83 18.16
CA VAL A 41 -27.96 10.83 18.51
C VAL A 41 -28.22 12.07 17.65
N ASP A 42 -28.45 13.20 18.31
CA ASP A 42 -28.64 14.47 17.62
C ASP A 42 -27.29 15.03 17.19
N ILE A 43 -26.95 14.80 15.92
CA ILE A 43 -25.78 15.37 15.24
C ILE A 43 -26.20 16.34 14.13
N THR A 44 -27.45 16.81 14.16
CA THR A 44 -27.99 17.69 13.12
C THR A 44 -27.48 19.13 13.24
N ASN A 45 -27.00 19.51 14.42
CA ASN A 45 -26.43 20.84 14.69
C ASN A 45 -24.98 21.01 14.20
N CYS A 46 -24.49 20.11 13.35
CA CYS A 46 -23.15 20.14 12.76
C CYS A 46 -23.01 21.14 11.59
N THR A 47 -23.74 22.26 11.67
CA THR A 47 -23.86 23.30 10.65
C THR A 47 -22.56 24.03 10.36
N LYS A 48 -21.59 23.96 11.28
CA LYS A 48 -20.27 24.58 11.15
C LYS A 48 -19.30 23.82 10.26
N GLY A 49 -19.66 22.62 9.80
CA GLY A 49 -18.82 21.84 8.88
C GLY A 49 -17.44 21.48 9.46
N LEU A 50 -17.35 21.26 10.78
CA LEU A 50 -16.12 20.84 11.44
C LEU A 50 -15.71 19.44 10.97
N LYS A 51 -14.51 19.33 10.41
CA LYS A 51 -13.93 18.09 9.90
C LYS A 51 -12.53 17.91 10.47
N VAL A 52 -12.26 16.68 10.88
CA VAL A 52 -10.95 16.24 11.33
C VAL A 52 -10.36 15.25 10.36
N SER A 53 -9.06 15.32 10.18
CA SER A 53 -8.28 14.39 9.39
C SER A 53 -7.03 13.98 10.16
N VAL A 54 -6.60 12.74 9.97
CA VAL A 54 -5.35 12.23 10.54
C VAL A 54 -4.48 11.69 9.41
N THR A 55 -3.21 12.07 9.41
CA THR A 55 -2.17 11.57 8.51
C THR A 55 -1.21 10.67 9.29
N PRO A 56 -0.88 9.47 8.78
CA PRO A 56 -1.42 8.82 7.58
C PRO A 56 -2.93 8.52 7.66
N SER A 57 -3.57 8.50 6.49
CA SER A 57 -5.02 8.31 6.34
C SER A 57 -5.49 6.88 6.62
N SER A 58 -4.57 5.93 6.72
CA SER A 58 -4.84 4.52 7.00
C SER A 58 -5.64 4.36 8.30
N GLU A 59 -6.73 3.59 8.26
CA GLU A 59 -7.55 3.31 9.45
C GLU A 59 -6.79 2.48 10.49
N VAL A 60 -5.94 1.55 10.01
CA VAL A 60 -5.04 0.74 10.82
C VAL A 60 -3.60 1.08 10.45
N ASN A 61 -2.80 1.39 11.46
CA ASN A 61 -1.36 1.65 11.33
C ASN A 61 -0.62 0.46 11.92
N TYR A 62 0.06 -0.28 11.05
CA TYR A 62 0.95 -1.35 11.45
C TYR A 62 2.34 -0.79 11.67
N VAL A 63 2.90 -1.02 12.85
CA VAL A 63 4.20 -0.47 13.25
C VAL A 63 5.05 -1.58 13.82
N GLN A 64 6.34 -1.57 13.52
CA GLN A 64 7.27 -2.53 14.10
C GLN A 64 7.46 -2.24 15.58
N SER A 65 7.67 -3.29 16.38
CA SER A 65 8.00 -3.09 17.80
C SER A 65 9.34 -2.35 17.94
N GLY A 66 9.40 -1.39 18.85
CA GLY A 66 10.57 -0.53 19.07
C GLY A 66 10.69 0.64 18.07
N ALA A 67 9.77 0.77 17.11
CA ALA A 67 9.78 1.92 16.18
C ALA A 67 9.01 3.12 16.74
N CYS A 68 9.24 4.30 16.15
CA CYS A 68 8.43 5.50 16.39
C CYS A 68 7.22 5.52 15.44
N LEU A 69 6.06 5.92 15.94
CA LEU A 69 4.89 6.27 15.13
C LEU A 69 4.56 7.74 15.31
N GLU A 70 4.26 8.40 14.20
CA GLU A 70 3.78 9.78 14.17
C GLU A 70 2.41 9.82 13.50
N LEU A 71 1.43 10.40 14.20
CA LEU A 71 0.08 10.66 13.70
C LEU A 71 -0.20 12.15 13.81
N GLN A 72 -0.35 12.83 12.66
CA GLN A 72 -0.72 14.23 12.64
C GLN A 72 -2.23 14.36 12.53
N CYS A 73 -2.87 14.97 13.51
CA CYS A 73 -4.27 15.35 13.43
C CYS A 73 -4.43 16.81 13.04
N LYS A 74 -5.33 17.09 12.08
CA LYS A 74 -5.65 18.46 11.66
C LYS A 74 -7.16 18.64 11.52
N ALA A 75 -7.66 19.73 12.08
CA ALA A 75 -9.01 20.23 11.84
C ALA A 75 -9.03 21.17 10.62
N ASN A 76 -10.16 21.26 9.94
CA ASN A 76 -10.36 22.20 8.83
C ASN A 76 -10.63 23.64 9.28
N GLN A 77 -10.67 23.88 10.59
CA GLN A 77 -10.93 25.17 11.23
C GLN A 77 -9.87 25.39 12.31
N ASN A 78 -9.67 26.65 12.71
CA ASN A 78 -8.72 27.02 13.74
C ASN A 78 -9.25 26.65 15.14
N VAL A 79 -9.14 25.36 15.49
CA VAL A 79 -9.55 24.80 16.77
C VAL A 79 -8.54 23.78 17.25
N ASP A 80 -8.41 23.69 18.57
CA ASP A 80 -7.56 22.69 19.19
C ASP A 80 -8.10 21.28 18.95
N VAL A 81 -7.17 20.36 18.77
CA VAL A 81 -7.47 18.93 18.65
C VAL A 81 -6.83 18.18 19.82
N THR A 82 -7.52 17.13 20.26
CA THR A 82 -7.09 16.31 21.40
C THR A 82 -6.98 14.86 21.00
N TRP A 83 -5.96 14.19 21.51
CA TRP A 83 -5.78 12.75 21.35
C TRP A 83 -6.17 12.03 22.63
N LYS A 84 -6.92 10.95 22.47
CA LYS A 84 -7.27 10.03 23.56
C LYS A 84 -7.06 8.60 23.12
N ARG A 85 -6.74 7.73 24.07
CA ARG A 85 -6.69 6.28 23.85
C ARG A 85 -7.92 5.62 24.44
N ILE A 86 -8.45 4.61 23.77
CA ILE A 86 -9.52 3.77 24.31
C ILE A 86 -8.90 2.50 24.89
N VAL A 87 -8.97 2.35 26.21
CA VAL A 87 -8.45 1.20 26.95
C VAL A 87 -9.60 0.53 27.68
N LYS A 88 -9.84 -0.77 27.39
CA LYS A 88 -10.93 -1.56 28.00
C LYS A 88 -12.32 -0.90 27.91
N GLY A 89 -12.54 -0.04 26.91
CA GLY A 89 -13.81 0.65 26.70
C GLY A 89 -13.97 1.97 27.44
N SER A 90 -12.92 2.47 28.10
CA SER A 90 -12.85 3.80 28.70
C SER A 90 -11.86 4.68 27.96
N GLU A 91 -12.12 5.99 27.95
CA GLU A 91 -11.18 6.99 27.46
C GLU A 91 -10.07 7.20 28.49
N GLN A 92 -8.83 7.20 28.02
CA GLN A 92 -7.65 7.53 28.81
C GLN A 92 -6.91 8.68 28.10
N ALA A 93 -6.61 9.73 28.86
CA ALA A 93 -5.70 10.77 28.40
C ALA A 93 -4.32 10.15 28.15
N LEU A 94 -3.64 10.58 27.09
CA LEU A 94 -2.27 10.14 26.85
C LEU A 94 -1.36 10.79 27.90
N GLU A 95 -0.60 9.97 28.62
CA GLU A 95 0.38 10.47 29.59
C GLU A 95 1.51 11.20 28.85
N GLU A 96 1.98 12.32 29.41
CA GLU A 96 3.03 13.15 28.81
C GLU A 96 4.36 12.39 28.61
N ASP A 97 4.61 11.31 29.36
CA ASP A 97 5.88 10.59 29.34
C ASP A 97 6.13 9.83 28.00
N HIS A 98 5.06 9.36 27.34
CA HIS A 98 5.16 8.73 26.01
C HIS A 98 5.29 9.75 24.87
N SER A 99 5.13 11.05 25.14
CA SER A 99 5.14 12.14 24.15
C SER A 99 6.52 12.76 23.88
N SER A 100 7.59 12.22 24.48
CA SER A 100 8.93 12.78 24.31
C SER A 100 9.50 12.49 22.90
N PHE A 101 10.35 13.37 22.38
CA PHE A 101 10.80 13.50 20.97
C PHE A 101 11.62 12.35 20.37
N CYS A 102 11.22 11.79 19.23
CA CYS A 102 12.17 11.20 18.26
C CYS A 102 12.78 12.40 17.48
N THR A 103 14.05 12.72 17.69
CA THR A 103 14.79 13.89 17.11
C THR A 103 14.73 13.93 15.57
N ASN A 104 14.84 15.01 14.79
CA ASN A 104 15.01 16.46 14.96
C ASN A 104 13.76 17.15 14.40
N LYS A 105 13.26 18.21 15.05
CA LYS A 105 12.26 19.11 14.44
C LYS A 105 12.76 19.52 13.04
N SER A 106 12.11 19.07 11.97
CA SER A 106 12.16 19.82 10.71
C SER A 106 11.31 21.07 10.94
N VAL A 107 11.94 22.10 11.48
CA VAL A 107 11.42 23.46 11.43
C VAL A 107 11.21 23.75 9.94
N ASP A 108 9.98 24.03 9.52
CA ASP A 108 9.76 24.55 8.17
C ASP A 108 10.51 25.88 8.01
N ASN A 109 10.83 26.28 6.79
CA ASN A 109 11.65 27.48 6.51
C ASN A 109 10.94 28.82 6.85
N CYS A 110 9.90 28.77 7.69
CA CYS A 110 9.10 29.87 8.19
C CYS A 110 9.01 29.90 9.74
N GLY A 111 9.62 28.96 10.46
CA GLY A 111 9.67 28.97 11.92
C GLY A 111 8.37 28.54 12.62
N ASN A 112 7.42 27.94 11.91
CA ASN A 112 6.20 27.40 12.51
C ASN A 112 6.45 25.94 12.93
N THR A 113 6.59 25.72 14.23
CA THR A 113 6.45 24.36 14.79
C THR A 113 4.96 24.11 14.99
N ASP A 114 4.26 23.68 13.94
CA ASP A 114 2.88 23.18 14.04
C ASP A 114 2.89 21.80 14.72
N THR A 115 3.24 21.80 16.02
CA THR A 115 3.18 20.64 16.93
C THR A 115 1.77 20.38 17.43
N GLU A 116 0.81 21.25 17.09
CA GLU A 116 -0.59 21.10 17.46
C GLU A 116 -1.18 19.88 16.76
N GLY A 117 -1.78 18.98 17.56
CA GLY A 117 -2.39 17.75 17.07
C GLY A 117 -1.42 16.65 16.62
N LEU A 118 -0.11 16.80 16.82
CA LEU A 118 0.85 15.73 16.58
C LEU A 118 0.87 14.74 17.75
N LEU A 119 0.59 13.47 17.47
CA LEU A 119 0.78 12.36 18.40
C LEU A 119 2.03 11.58 17.98
N VAL A 120 3.01 11.52 18.88
CA VAL A 120 4.21 10.69 18.74
C VAL A 120 4.16 9.59 19.78
N LEU A 121 4.32 8.34 19.33
CA LEU A 121 4.52 7.19 20.20
C LEU A 121 5.92 6.61 19.91
N LYS A 122 6.74 6.56 20.94
CA LYS A 122 8.10 6.00 20.90
C LYS A 122 8.11 4.53 21.22
N ASP A 123 9.17 3.87 20.75
CA ASP A 123 9.56 2.53 21.17
C ASP A 123 8.36 1.57 21.26
N ILE A 124 7.52 1.57 20.22
CA ILE A 124 6.18 0.96 20.27
C ILE A 124 6.26 -0.47 20.79
N ALA A 125 5.47 -0.73 21.84
CA ALA A 125 5.36 -2.03 22.48
C ALA A 125 3.94 -2.58 22.33
N ALA A 126 3.77 -3.86 22.70
CA ALA A 126 2.46 -4.52 22.63
C ALA A 126 1.41 -3.77 23.47
N ALA A 127 1.87 -3.10 24.54
CA ALA A 127 1.04 -2.27 25.39
C ALA A 127 0.51 -1.01 24.72
N ASP A 128 1.05 -0.56 23.58
CA ASP A 128 0.59 0.62 22.83
C ASP A 128 -0.46 0.27 21.77
N GLN A 129 -0.66 -1.03 21.49
CA GLN A 129 -1.70 -1.45 20.57
C GLN A 129 -3.08 -1.02 21.09
N GLY A 130 -3.93 -0.56 20.18
CA GLY A 130 -5.28 -0.15 20.56
C GLY A 130 -5.88 0.90 19.65
N ILE A 131 -6.94 1.52 20.16
CA ILE A 131 -7.72 2.52 19.45
C ILE A 131 -7.33 3.89 19.99
N TYR A 132 -6.95 4.77 19.08
CA TYR A 132 -6.61 6.16 19.34
C TYR A 132 -7.62 7.02 18.60
N VAL A 133 -8.10 8.06 19.27
CA VAL A 133 -9.12 8.94 18.73
C VAL A 133 -8.58 10.36 18.79
N CYS A 134 -8.55 11.02 17.63
CA CYS A 134 -8.38 12.45 17.59
C CYS A 134 -9.75 13.11 17.53
N THR A 135 -9.98 14.10 18.39
CA THR A 135 -11.22 14.87 18.45
C THR A 135 -10.91 16.36 18.37
N ALA A 136 -11.53 17.05 17.41
CA ALA A 136 -11.63 18.50 17.42
C ALA A 136 -12.96 18.91 18.05
N THR A 137 -12.93 19.99 18.82
CA THR A 137 -14.11 20.55 19.47
C THR A 137 -14.27 22.00 19.04
N LEU A 138 -15.47 22.37 18.57
CA LEU A 138 -15.84 23.75 18.27
C LEU A 138 -17.14 24.06 18.98
N ASP A 139 -17.07 24.92 20.01
CA ASP A 139 -18.18 25.17 20.94
C ASP A 139 -18.73 23.88 21.55
N ASN A 140 -19.95 23.48 21.17
CA ASN A 140 -20.65 22.31 21.70
C ASN A 140 -20.69 21.12 20.72
N VAL A 141 -19.95 21.18 19.61
CA VAL A 141 -19.91 20.09 18.63
C VAL A 141 -18.51 19.52 18.48
N THR A 142 -18.45 18.22 18.25
CA THR A 142 -17.20 17.48 18.06
C THR A 142 -17.15 16.82 16.69
N SER A 143 -15.94 16.65 16.19
CA SER A 143 -15.65 15.87 15.00
C SER A 143 -14.44 15.00 15.29
N SER A 144 -14.58 13.69 15.15
CA SER A 144 -13.56 12.74 15.59
C SER A 144 -13.15 11.75 14.52
N VAL A 145 -11.89 11.33 14.57
CA VAL A 145 -11.32 10.32 13.68
C VAL A 145 -10.63 9.26 14.52
N ILE A 146 -10.92 7.99 14.20
CA ILE A 146 -10.34 6.83 14.86
C ILE A 146 -9.13 6.32 14.07
N ARG A 147 -8.08 5.92 14.79
CA ARG A 147 -6.94 5.15 14.28
C ARG A 147 -6.71 3.94 15.16
N GLN A 148 -6.49 2.80 14.53
CA GLN A 148 -6.09 1.59 15.21
C GLN A 148 -4.59 1.40 15.05
N ILE A 149 -3.89 1.18 16.16
CA ILE A 149 -2.45 0.89 16.18
C ILE A 149 -2.29 -0.60 16.43
N GLN A 150 -1.51 -1.25 15.57
CA GLN A 150 -1.15 -2.65 15.72
C GLN A 150 0.34 -2.86 15.48
N ILE A 151 0.91 -3.84 16.18
CA ILE A 151 2.25 -4.30 15.86
C ILE A 151 2.18 -5.14 14.60
N GLY A 152 3.01 -4.79 13.62
CA GLY A 152 3.19 -5.52 12.38
C GLY A 152 4.64 -5.98 12.19
N GLU A 153 4.80 -7.00 11.37
CA GLU A 153 6.08 -7.44 10.84
C GLU A 153 6.11 -7.12 9.33
N PRO A 154 7.08 -6.34 8.84
CA PRO A 154 7.13 -5.98 7.42
C PRO A 154 7.35 -7.22 6.55
N PRO A 155 7.01 -7.15 5.26
CA PRO A 155 7.11 -8.29 4.38
C PRO A 155 8.57 -8.71 4.15
N VAL A 156 8.79 -10.01 4.07
CA VAL A 156 10.08 -10.63 3.72
C VAL A 156 9.86 -11.60 2.58
N ILE A 157 10.56 -11.39 1.47
CA ILE A 157 10.58 -12.33 0.34
C ILE A 157 11.20 -13.66 0.80
N LYS A 158 10.41 -14.73 0.70
CA LYS A 158 10.83 -16.11 0.96
C LYS A 158 11.31 -16.82 -0.31
N LYS A 159 10.72 -16.46 -1.44
CA LYS A 159 11.11 -16.97 -2.74
C LYS A 159 11.17 -15.79 -3.70
N SER A 160 12.36 -15.54 -4.22
CA SER A 160 12.57 -14.50 -5.22
C SER A 160 12.41 -15.10 -6.62
N PRO A 161 11.83 -14.35 -7.57
CA PRO A 161 11.79 -14.79 -8.95
C PRO A 161 13.19 -14.87 -9.54
N ILE A 162 13.34 -15.76 -10.51
CA ILE A 162 14.61 -16.02 -11.21
C ILE A 162 14.44 -15.60 -12.66
N SER A 163 15.42 -14.89 -13.21
CA SER A 163 15.42 -14.49 -14.62
C SER A 163 15.38 -15.71 -15.53
N VAL A 164 14.57 -15.64 -16.58
CA VAL A 164 14.35 -16.73 -17.53
C VAL A 164 14.88 -16.31 -18.89
N VAL A 165 15.73 -17.15 -19.47
CA VAL A 165 16.18 -17.03 -20.85
C VAL A 165 15.68 -18.23 -21.63
N ALA A 166 14.85 -18.00 -22.64
CA ALA A 166 14.28 -19.04 -23.48
C ALA A 166 14.69 -18.86 -24.94
N ARG A 167 15.02 -19.97 -25.60
CA ARG A 167 15.25 -20.07 -27.04
C ARG A 167 14.09 -20.88 -27.60
N ASP A 168 13.40 -20.33 -28.58
CA ASP A 168 12.07 -20.76 -29.02
C ASP A 168 11.00 -20.53 -27.93
N PRO A 169 9.90 -19.82 -28.22
CA PRO A 169 8.90 -19.48 -27.20
C PRO A 169 8.36 -20.71 -26.47
N PRO A 170 8.47 -20.79 -25.12
CA PRO A 170 7.88 -21.89 -24.37
C PRO A 170 6.35 -21.76 -24.37
N SER A 171 5.64 -22.85 -24.04
CA SER A 171 4.18 -22.77 -23.87
C SER A 171 3.78 -21.92 -22.67
N TYR A 172 4.64 -21.78 -21.66
CA TYR A 172 4.45 -20.88 -20.52
C TYR A 172 5.77 -20.59 -19.79
N VAL A 173 5.79 -19.52 -19.00
CA VAL A 173 6.87 -19.16 -18.05
C VAL A 173 6.25 -18.93 -16.67
N ILE A 174 6.96 -19.32 -15.61
CA ILE A 174 6.56 -19.09 -14.22
C ILE A 174 7.65 -18.30 -13.52
N PHE A 175 7.30 -17.13 -13.00
CA PHE A 175 8.11 -16.41 -12.02
C PHE A 175 7.60 -16.73 -10.62
N GLU A 176 8.32 -17.61 -9.93
CA GLU A 176 7.96 -18.01 -8.59
C GLU A 176 8.27 -16.89 -7.59
N ALA A 177 7.26 -16.50 -6.82
CA ALA A 177 7.43 -15.56 -5.72
C ALA A 177 6.59 -15.99 -4.52
N ALA A 178 7.12 -15.73 -3.33
CA ALA A 178 6.41 -15.89 -2.07
C ALA A 178 6.97 -14.90 -1.05
N ALA A 179 6.11 -14.27 -0.27
CA ALA A 179 6.50 -13.40 0.84
C ALA A 179 5.73 -13.79 2.10
N ARG A 180 6.32 -13.51 3.26
CA ARG A 180 5.65 -13.58 4.57
C ARG A 180 5.68 -12.23 5.24
N GLY A 181 4.79 -12.01 6.18
CA GLY A 181 4.72 -10.80 7.01
C GLY A 181 3.51 -10.90 7.92
N ASN A 182 3.37 -9.94 8.83
CA ASN A 182 2.17 -9.80 9.64
C ASN A 182 1.67 -8.33 9.57
N PRO A 183 0.52 -8.06 8.94
CA PRO A 183 -0.40 -8.99 8.29
C PRO A 183 0.21 -9.75 7.09
N PRO A 184 -0.44 -10.83 6.61
CA PRO A 184 -0.03 -11.49 5.38
C PRO A 184 0.07 -10.48 4.21
N PRO A 185 1.22 -10.42 3.50
CA PRO A 185 1.42 -9.43 2.47
C PRO A 185 0.64 -9.72 1.20
N VAL A 186 0.20 -8.66 0.53
CA VAL A 186 -0.40 -8.71 -0.80
C VAL A 186 0.73 -8.55 -1.82
N LEU A 187 0.82 -9.48 -2.77
CA LEU A 187 1.81 -9.44 -3.84
C LEU A 187 1.20 -8.81 -5.10
N LYS A 188 1.91 -7.84 -5.66
CA LYS A 188 1.60 -7.20 -6.94
C LYS A 188 2.75 -7.38 -7.90
N TRP A 189 2.44 -7.56 -9.18
CA TRP A 189 3.44 -7.72 -10.22
C TRP A 189 3.42 -6.55 -11.20
N TYR A 190 4.59 -6.19 -11.69
CA TYR A 190 4.83 -5.12 -12.63
C TYR A 190 5.64 -5.64 -13.81
N HIS A 191 5.28 -5.24 -15.02
CA HIS A 191 6.06 -5.47 -16.24
C HIS A 191 6.53 -4.12 -16.78
N ASN A 192 7.85 -3.94 -16.90
CA ASN A 192 8.47 -2.70 -17.35
C ASN A 192 7.91 -1.45 -16.62
N SER A 193 7.79 -1.55 -15.29
CA SER A 193 7.25 -0.54 -14.37
C SER A 193 5.73 -0.33 -14.37
N ASN A 194 4.98 -1.01 -15.24
CA ASN A 194 3.52 -0.93 -15.26
C ASN A 194 2.90 -2.08 -14.44
N GLU A 195 1.95 -1.76 -13.54
CA GLU A 195 1.25 -2.79 -12.76
C GLU A 195 0.44 -3.68 -13.71
N ILE A 196 0.57 -5.00 -13.54
CA ILE A 196 -0.15 -5.97 -14.35
C ILE A 196 -1.60 -6.04 -13.83
N ASP A 197 -2.55 -5.66 -14.67
CA ASP A 197 -3.96 -5.82 -14.36
C ASP A 197 -4.45 -7.23 -14.71
N PHE A 198 -4.39 -8.11 -13.70
CA PHE A 198 -4.84 -9.50 -13.79
C PHE A 198 -6.33 -9.67 -14.12
N LYS A 199 -7.16 -8.62 -14.05
CA LYS A 199 -8.59 -8.71 -14.43
C LYS A 199 -8.81 -8.53 -15.93
N ASN A 200 -7.88 -7.83 -16.61
CA ASN A 200 -8.03 -7.45 -18.01
C ASN A 200 -7.09 -8.22 -18.95
N THR A 201 -6.09 -8.91 -18.42
CA THR A 201 -5.21 -9.79 -19.21
C THR A 201 -5.77 -11.21 -19.29
N THR A 202 -5.68 -11.83 -20.47
CA THR A 202 -5.98 -13.25 -20.69
C THR A 202 -4.74 -14.13 -20.77
N LYS A 203 -3.55 -13.52 -20.63
CA LYS A 203 -2.24 -14.18 -20.84
C LYS A 203 -1.46 -14.41 -19.55
N MET A 204 -1.66 -13.53 -18.57
CA MET A 204 -0.89 -13.51 -17.32
C MET A 204 -1.79 -13.81 -16.12
N TYR A 205 -1.31 -14.64 -15.20
CA TYR A 205 -2.10 -15.09 -14.05
C TYR A 205 -1.30 -14.98 -12.76
N LEU A 206 -1.94 -14.46 -11.71
CA LEU A 206 -1.42 -14.48 -10.35
C LEU A 206 -1.95 -15.72 -9.62
N THR A 207 -1.05 -16.54 -9.12
CA THR A 207 -1.41 -17.70 -8.30
C THR A 207 -1.70 -17.29 -6.86
N SER A 208 -2.36 -18.16 -6.09
CA SER A 208 -2.66 -17.91 -4.67
C SER A 208 -1.42 -17.77 -3.78
N ASN A 209 -0.29 -18.37 -4.17
CA ASN A 209 0.99 -18.19 -3.48
C ASN A 209 1.77 -16.94 -3.95
N GLY A 210 1.22 -16.16 -4.90
CA GLY A 210 1.79 -14.90 -5.38
C GLY A 210 2.79 -15.00 -6.53
N SER A 211 2.88 -16.16 -7.17
CA SER A 211 3.71 -16.38 -8.36
C SER A 211 3.00 -15.90 -9.63
N LEU A 212 3.76 -15.45 -10.62
CA LEU A 212 3.26 -15.00 -11.91
C LEU A 212 3.43 -16.10 -12.96
N ILE A 213 2.36 -16.43 -13.67
CA ILE A 213 2.37 -17.33 -14.83
C ILE A 213 2.11 -16.51 -16.09
N ILE A 214 2.93 -16.69 -17.12
CA ILE A 214 2.76 -16.07 -18.44
C ILE A 214 2.57 -17.20 -19.45
N LEU A 215 1.42 -17.22 -20.14
CA LEU A 215 1.12 -18.22 -21.16
C LEU A 215 1.62 -17.77 -22.55
N GLY A 216 2.22 -18.70 -23.29
CA GLY A 216 2.71 -18.52 -24.66
C GLY A 216 3.43 -17.19 -24.87
N PRO A 217 4.48 -16.88 -24.09
CA PRO A 217 5.08 -15.57 -24.14
C PRO A 217 5.69 -15.29 -25.53
N GLN A 218 5.59 -14.04 -25.94
CA GLN A 218 6.01 -13.50 -27.23
C GLN A 218 7.12 -12.47 -27.02
N PHE A 219 7.66 -11.92 -28.10
CA PHE A 219 8.77 -10.98 -28.04
C PHE A 219 8.43 -9.73 -27.21
N GLU A 220 7.19 -9.28 -27.23
CA GLU A 220 6.71 -8.09 -26.52
C GLU A 220 6.66 -8.28 -25.00
N ASP A 221 6.64 -9.53 -24.52
CA ASP A 221 6.66 -9.82 -23.08
C ASP A 221 8.07 -9.75 -22.49
N ASN A 222 9.10 -9.58 -23.32
CA ASN A 222 10.46 -9.37 -22.85
C ASN A 222 10.54 -8.16 -21.90
N GLY A 223 11.51 -8.20 -21.01
CA GLY A 223 11.81 -7.11 -20.10
C GLY A 223 11.76 -7.52 -18.64
N GLN A 224 11.60 -6.52 -17.78
CA GLN A 224 11.72 -6.69 -16.34
C GLN A 224 10.36 -6.95 -15.70
N TYR A 225 10.30 -8.02 -14.91
CA TYR A 225 9.18 -8.37 -14.05
C TYR A 225 9.55 -8.11 -12.61
N LYS A 226 8.79 -7.25 -11.93
CA LYS A 226 9.01 -6.89 -10.54
C LYS A 226 7.82 -7.30 -9.69
N VAL A 227 8.07 -7.99 -8.58
CA VAL A 227 7.08 -8.27 -7.55
C VAL A 227 7.27 -7.32 -6.38
N VAL A 228 6.17 -6.74 -5.90
CA VAL A 228 6.13 -5.91 -4.69
C VAL A 228 5.20 -6.60 -3.70
N ALA A 229 5.71 -6.88 -2.50
CA ALA A 229 4.94 -7.42 -1.38
C ALA A 229 4.74 -6.32 -0.34
N ASP A 230 3.50 -6.00 0.00
CA ASP A 230 3.13 -4.95 0.95
C ASP A 230 2.12 -5.47 1.98
N ASN A 231 2.25 -5.04 3.24
CA ASN A 231 1.26 -5.35 4.28
C ASN A 231 0.91 -4.16 5.19
N GLY A 232 1.18 -2.93 4.76
CA GLY A 232 0.98 -1.73 5.58
C GLY A 232 1.95 -1.53 6.75
N ALA A 233 2.69 -2.57 7.19
CA ALA A 233 3.84 -2.42 8.10
C ALA A 233 5.12 -2.06 7.34
N GLY A 234 5.12 -2.29 6.02
CA GLY A 234 6.19 -1.96 5.10
C GLY A 234 5.97 -2.65 3.76
N SER A 235 6.94 -2.47 2.87
CA SER A 235 6.98 -3.15 1.58
C SER A 235 8.39 -3.66 1.26
N VAL A 236 8.46 -4.68 0.42
CA VAL A 236 9.70 -5.22 -0.12
C VAL A 236 9.47 -5.60 -1.58
N GLU A 237 10.51 -5.52 -2.40
CA GLU A 237 10.44 -5.87 -3.81
C GLU A 237 11.55 -6.83 -4.24
N ALA A 238 11.28 -7.57 -5.30
CA ALA A 238 12.26 -8.40 -6.01
C ALA A 238 11.96 -8.35 -7.51
N ALA A 239 12.98 -8.53 -8.34
CA ALA A 239 12.83 -8.45 -9.79
C ALA A 239 13.56 -9.59 -10.50
N ALA A 240 13.05 -9.94 -11.67
CA ALA A 240 13.63 -10.90 -12.60
C ALA A 240 13.41 -10.39 -14.04
N SER A 241 14.23 -10.86 -14.97
CA SER A 241 14.10 -10.52 -16.40
C SER A 241 13.59 -11.71 -17.20
N LEU A 242 12.73 -11.44 -18.18
CA LEU A 242 12.37 -12.38 -19.24
C LEU A 242 13.14 -12.01 -20.51
N THR A 243 13.85 -12.98 -21.08
CA THR A 243 14.53 -12.86 -22.38
C THR A 243 14.15 -14.04 -23.27
N ILE A 244 13.51 -13.76 -24.39
CA ILE A 244 13.02 -14.73 -25.36
C ILE A 244 13.69 -14.45 -26.69
N TYR A 245 14.35 -15.48 -27.22
CA TYR A 245 14.94 -15.49 -28.55
C TYR A 245 14.11 -16.37 -29.48
N PHE A 246 13.86 -15.86 -30.69
CA PHE A 246 13.20 -16.61 -31.75
C PHE A 246 14.23 -17.18 -32.72
N ARG A 247 14.07 -18.43 -33.14
CA ARG A 247 14.87 -18.97 -34.25
C ARG A 247 14.55 -18.21 -35.53
N SER A 248 15.61 -17.83 -36.24
CA SER A 248 15.51 -17.31 -37.60
C SER A 248 14.91 -18.36 -38.54
N ALA A 249 13.82 -18.03 -39.23
CA ALA A 249 13.35 -18.77 -40.40
C ALA A 249 14.10 -18.38 -41.70
N CYS A 250 15.20 -17.64 -41.56
CA CYS A 250 15.90 -17.01 -42.68
C CYS A 250 16.70 -18.04 -43.50
N ASN A 251 16.76 -17.81 -44.81
CA ASN A 251 17.57 -18.62 -45.72
C ASN A 251 19.05 -18.61 -45.31
N ARG A 252 19.79 -19.68 -45.65
CA ARG A 252 21.24 -19.76 -45.42
C ARG A 252 21.93 -18.52 -46.00
N GLY A 253 22.53 -17.70 -45.12
CA GLY A 253 23.28 -16.49 -45.49
C GLY A 253 22.69 -15.16 -44.98
N SER A 254 21.51 -15.16 -44.36
CA SER A 254 20.90 -13.95 -43.77
C SER A 254 21.05 -13.94 -42.24
N GLY A 255 21.45 -12.81 -41.65
CA GLY A 255 21.38 -12.59 -40.21
C GLY A 255 19.93 -12.33 -39.74
N CYS A 256 19.68 -12.43 -38.44
CA CYS A 256 18.37 -12.19 -37.84
C CYS A 256 18.45 -11.24 -36.64
N SER A 257 17.38 -10.47 -36.42
CA SER A 257 17.16 -9.70 -35.21
C SER A 257 16.60 -10.58 -34.07
N ASN A 258 16.65 -10.08 -32.83
CA ASN A 258 16.22 -10.83 -31.64
C ASN A 258 14.72 -11.19 -31.63
N ASP A 259 13.90 -10.49 -32.42
CA ASP A 259 12.46 -10.73 -32.64
C ASP A 259 12.19 -11.72 -33.80
N GLY A 260 13.23 -12.32 -34.39
CA GLY A 260 13.11 -13.35 -35.42
C GLY A 260 12.92 -12.83 -36.85
N GLN A 261 13.03 -11.53 -37.10
CA GLN A 261 12.97 -10.97 -38.45
C GLN A 261 14.30 -11.16 -39.20
N CYS A 262 14.22 -11.34 -40.52
CA CYS A 262 15.40 -11.45 -41.38
C CYS A 262 15.98 -10.07 -41.68
N LEU A 263 17.25 -9.88 -41.35
CA LEU A 263 17.97 -8.65 -41.66
C LEU A 263 18.48 -8.69 -43.12
N PRO A 264 18.41 -7.57 -43.87
CA PRO A 264 19.10 -7.47 -45.15
C PRO A 264 20.60 -7.59 -44.90
N VAL A 265 21.17 -8.64 -45.50
CA VAL A 265 22.54 -9.16 -45.39
C VAL A 265 23.59 -8.12 -44.97
N HIS A 266 24.04 -8.19 -43.71
CA HIS A 266 25.43 -7.90 -43.33
C HIS A 266 25.89 -8.96 -42.32
N TYR A 267 27.04 -9.57 -42.60
CA TYR A 267 27.56 -10.75 -41.90
C TYR A 267 28.21 -10.37 -40.56
N CYS A 268 27.86 -11.07 -39.48
CA CYS A 268 28.68 -11.20 -38.28
C CYS A 268 29.01 -12.69 -38.06
N ARG A 269 30.29 -13.04 -37.89
CA ARG A 269 30.70 -14.39 -37.46
C ARG A 269 30.63 -14.45 -35.93
N CYS A 270 29.69 -15.21 -35.41
CA CYS A 270 29.57 -15.50 -33.99
C CYS A 270 29.83 -17.00 -33.76
N PRO A 271 30.42 -17.43 -32.62
CA PRO A 271 30.74 -18.83 -32.38
C PRO A 271 29.46 -19.69 -32.35
N ASP A 272 29.42 -20.68 -33.24
CA ASP A 272 28.43 -21.74 -33.42
C ASP A 272 26.98 -21.44 -33.01
N GLY A 273 26.26 -20.78 -33.93
CA GLY A 273 24.81 -20.91 -34.09
C GLY A 273 23.93 -19.79 -33.53
N TYR A 274 24.50 -18.68 -33.04
CA TYR A 274 23.75 -17.54 -32.52
C TYR A 274 24.27 -16.22 -33.12
N SER A 275 23.41 -15.24 -33.38
CA SER A 275 23.78 -13.87 -33.80
C SER A 275 23.11 -12.82 -32.90
N GLY A 276 23.85 -11.77 -32.48
CA GLY A 276 23.37 -10.66 -31.63
C GLY A 276 24.50 -9.95 -30.87
N ASP A 277 24.24 -8.77 -30.28
CA ASP A 277 25.17 -7.74 -29.74
C ASP A 277 26.12 -8.16 -28.58
N GLY A 278 26.87 -9.24 -28.77
CA GLY A 278 27.97 -9.67 -27.92
C GLY A 278 29.12 -10.31 -28.70
N CYS A 279 29.11 -10.18 -30.03
CA CYS A 279 30.21 -10.65 -30.87
C CYS A 279 31.23 -9.51 -30.94
N GLU A 280 32.33 -9.65 -30.20
CA GLU A 280 33.43 -8.68 -30.23
C GLU A 280 33.85 -8.42 -31.68
N GLU A 281 33.93 -7.14 -32.06
CA GLU A 281 34.62 -6.70 -33.27
C GLU A 281 36.05 -7.24 -33.19
N SER A 282 36.34 -8.29 -33.95
CA SER A 282 37.72 -8.74 -34.13
C SER A 282 38.42 -7.67 -34.97
N GLN A 283 39.39 -7.02 -34.33
CA GLN A 283 40.31 -6.08 -34.93
C GLN A 283 40.99 -6.69 -36.15
N GLU A 284 40.94 -5.96 -37.27
CA GLU A 284 42.03 -5.79 -38.25
C GLU A 284 41.96 -4.38 -38.84
#